data_AF-A0A7X1E5N9-F1
#
_entry.id   AF-A0A7X1E5N9-F1
#
_cell.length_a   1.000
_cell.length_b   1.000
_cell.length_c   1.000
_cell.angle_alpha   90.00
_cell.angle_beta   90.00
_cell.angle_gamma   90.00
#
_symmetry.space_group_name_H-M   'P 1'
#
loop_
_entity.id
_entity.type
_entity.pdbx_description
1 polymer ?
#
loop_
_entity_poly.entity_id
_entity_poly.type
_entity_poly.pdbx_seq_one_letter_code
_entity_poly.pdbx_strand_id
1 'polypeptide(L)'
;MRILLVLEGETLIEESMGHLLLRRNTVLLCRPEEPILLRAGGQKRTEVLELVLAGSLVRDYAHQLGKIYGRVLRLPEDRDSRALLKKLVKRGTELSAMDLFHWISGLHEVAKIQIQNLGQLLEGGSSLLADIAERNAFSVKSIALELGCTVNHLSRSWTRYGHSSLVRQVRDMRLALAKRLLEDSDLPLDAIAGRCGFSCGSAFCASFKKEAGKTPGAWRKLHRSSRSVSSSAHQGRLKPFKDELRMEEIRGHDERPVCLWNGPFFQFDGGEVSFPYHAPYNLALNSITTAFTWVCTLEGRAEFEIDGKRLQVEPGTVVIHPKPLRAKWHTPDQQPWKRVWIHMRDDWSIRLISELSASYAWAFKIPLDSEPVSFARKWVERWNAGRGIPSIPRSRSAYKWLCSWESLVRDGKAVPLALPNLLDFQTESFCGRIGTISDYAEAIGFSRAYLSRRLGEQWNGGTPFQIVRRHRLAQAAHELRSQRNEKIRVIGERALYANTSAFIAAFKKEFGMTPLAYRHRNFE
;
A
#
# COMPACT_ATOMS: atom_id res chain seq x y z
N MET A 1 17.20 -4.13 -7.71
CA MET A 1 16.72 -4.78 -6.45
C MET A 1 16.58 -6.26 -6.73
N ARG A 2 16.95 -7.13 -5.79
CA ARG A 2 16.81 -8.58 -5.93
C ARG A 2 15.52 -9.04 -5.25
N ILE A 3 14.85 -10.03 -5.83
CA ILE A 3 13.76 -10.77 -5.19
C ILE A 3 14.10 -12.24 -5.28
N LEU A 4 14.04 -12.93 -4.16
CA LEU A 4 14.30 -14.37 -4.08
C LEU A 4 12.99 -15.11 -3.85
N LEU A 5 12.80 -16.21 -4.55
CA LEU A 5 11.62 -17.06 -4.43
C LEU A 5 12.07 -18.51 -4.31
N VAL A 6 11.70 -19.14 -3.20
CA VAL A 6 11.99 -20.57 -2.99
C VAL A 6 10.89 -21.40 -3.67
N LEU A 7 11.25 -22.10 -4.74
CA LEU A 7 10.35 -22.96 -5.50
C LEU A 7 10.22 -24.34 -4.86
N GLU A 8 11.33 -24.89 -4.36
CA GLU A 8 11.39 -26.20 -3.72
C GLU A 8 12.41 -26.21 -2.57
N GLY A 9 12.15 -27.00 -1.54
CA GLY A 9 13.03 -27.16 -0.37
C GLY A 9 13.04 -25.99 0.60
N GLU A 10 14.16 -25.83 1.31
CA GLU A 10 14.42 -24.72 2.21
C GLU A 10 15.86 -24.20 2.07
N THR A 11 16.03 -22.90 2.28
CA THR A 11 17.31 -22.20 2.19
C THR A 11 17.48 -21.28 3.39
N LEU A 12 18.69 -21.24 3.94
CA LEU A 12 19.09 -20.26 4.92
C LEU A 12 19.71 -19.07 4.18
N ILE A 13 19.30 -17.86 4.55
CA ILE A 13 19.89 -16.61 4.10
C ILE A 13 20.63 -15.99 5.27
N GLU A 14 21.91 -15.68 5.07
CA GLU A 14 22.69 -14.91 6.03
C GLU A 14 22.64 -13.44 5.64
N GLU A 15 22.18 -12.59 6.57
CA GLU A 15 22.21 -11.13 6.49
C GLU A 15 23.09 -10.57 7.61
N SER A 16 23.49 -9.31 7.51
CA SER A 16 24.34 -8.62 8.50
C SER A 16 23.79 -8.64 9.94
N MET A 17 22.47 -8.81 10.09
CA MET A 17 21.75 -8.77 11.37
C MET A 17 21.19 -10.13 11.80
N GLY A 18 21.58 -11.24 11.15
CA GLY A 18 21.18 -12.60 11.52
C GLY A 18 20.86 -13.51 10.34
N HIS A 19 20.10 -14.58 10.60
CA HIS A 19 19.76 -15.58 9.58
C HIS A 19 18.25 -15.66 9.35
N LEU A 20 17.83 -15.82 8.09
CA LEU A 20 16.45 -16.05 7.66
C LEU A 20 16.33 -17.43 7.03
N LEU A 21 15.49 -18.31 7.58
CA LEU A 21 15.14 -19.58 6.95
C LEU A 21 13.95 -19.35 6.01
N LEU A 22 14.17 -19.46 4.71
CA LEU A 22 13.11 -19.44 3.70
C LEU A 22 12.73 -20.86 3.30
N ARG A 23 11.43 -21.08 3.09
CA ARG A 23 10.87 -22.36 2.65
C ARG A 23 10.15 -22.20 1.33
N ARG A 24 9.82 -23.31 0.67
CA ARG A 24 8.93 -23.35 -0.50
C ARG A 24 7.78 -22.34 -0.40
N ASN A 25 7.49 -21.66 -1.51
CA ASN A 25 6.48 -20.61 -1.64
C ASN A 25 6.77 -19.34 -0.81
N THR A 26 8.03 -19.11 -0.42
CA THR A 26 8.42 -17.86 0.24
C THR A 26 9.14 -16.94 -0.73
N VAL A 27 8.71 -15.68 -0.76
CA VAL A 27 9.31 -14.57 -1.49
C VAL A 27 10.03 -13.66 -0.49
N LEU A 28 11.30 -13.37 -0.74
CA LEU A 28 12.06 -12.36 -0.02
C LEU A 28 12.31 -11.15 -0.93
N LEU A 29 11.82 -10.00 -0.49
CA LEU A 29 12.14 -8.68 -1.04
C LEU A 29 13.48 -8.23 -0.45
N CYS A 30 14.56 -8.33 -1.24
CA CYS A 30 15.91 -8.08 -0.75
C CYS A 30 16.18 -6.60 -0.55
N ARG A 31 17.02 -6.27 0.44
CA ARG A 31 17.55 -4.90 0.57
C ARG A 31 18.53 -4.63 -0.58
N PRO A 32 18.51 -3.42 -1.18
CA PRO A 32 19.38 -3.11 -2.32
C PRO A 32 20.88 -3.17 -2.00
N GLU A 33 21.27 -2.92 -0.74
CA GLU A 33 22.67 -2.71 -0.35
C GLU A 33 23.25 -3.84 0.53
N GLU A 34 22.49 -4.90 0.80
CA GLU A 34 22.97 -6.01 1.63
C GLU A 34 23.44 -7.19 0.77
N PRO A 35 24.67 -7.69 0.98
CA PRO A 35 25.09 -8.95 0.37
C PRO A 35 24.22 -10.09 0.93
N ILE A 36 23.84 -11.01 0.03
CA ILE A 36 23.01 -12.17 0.38
C ILE A 36 23.85 -13.42 0.16
N LEU A 37 24.11 -14.15 1.24
CA LEU A 37 24.70 -15.47 1.18
C LEU A 37 23.60 -16.52 1.32
N LEU A 38 23.45 -17.36 0.29
CA LEU A 38 22.51 -18.47 0.26
C LEU A 38 23.22 -19.73 0.72
N ARG A 39 22.71 -20.37 1.78
CA ARG A 39 23.13 -21.69 2.23
C ARG A 39 21.98 -22.69 2.10
N ALA A 40 22.24 -23.84 1.50
CA ALA A 40 21.26 -24.92 1.42
C ALA A 40 20.88 -25.40 2.83
N GLY A 41 19.57 -25.50 3.10
CA GLY A 41 19.04 -25.78 4.44
C GLY A 41 18.90 -27.27 4.79
N GLY A 42 19.50 -28.21 4.04
CA GLY A 42 19.38 -29.65 4.30
C GLY A 42 19.87 -30.54 3.16
N GLN A 43 19.57 -31.84 3.22
CA GLN A 43 19.97 -32.85 2.22
C GLN A 43 19.09 -32.90 0.96
N LYS A 44 17.90 -32.26 0.96
CA LYS A 44 16.99 -32.25 -0.19
C LYS A 44 17.39 -31.17 -1.20
N ARG A 45 17.14 -31.43 -2.48
CA ARG A 45 17.32 -30.45 -3.56
C ARG A 45 16.51 -29.18 -3.27
N THR A 46 17.19 -28.05 -3.18
CA THR A 46 16.58 -26.72 -3.02
C THR A 46 16.62 -25.98 -4.36
N GLU A 47 15.51 -25.40 -4.77
CA GLU A 47 15.42 -24.58 -5.98
C GLU A 47 14.99 -23.16 -5.59
N VAL A 48 15.82 -22.17 -5.94
CA VAL A 48 15.57 -20.76 -5.68
C VAL A 48 15.61 -20.01 -7.00
N LEU A 49 14.53 -19.30 -7.29
CA LEU A 49 14.48 -18.33 -8.39
C LEU A 49 14.94 -16.97 -7.88
N GLU A 50 15.92 -16.40 -8.56
CA GLU A 50 16.36 -15.04 -8.34
C GLU A 50 15.86 -14.12 -9.46
N LEU A 51 15.19 -13.04 -9.08
CA LEU A 51 14.75 -11.99 -9.98
C LEU A 51 15.53 -10.73 -9.70
N VAL A 52 16.24 -10.23 -10.72
CA VAL A 52 16.98 -8.96 -10.64
C VAL A 52 16.19 -7.88 -11.36
N LEU A 53 15.63 -6.95 -10.59
CA LEU A 53 14.85 -5.83 -11.12
C LEU A 53 15.78 -4.69 -11.55
N ALA A 54 15.88 -4.49 -12.87
CA ALA A 54 16.68 -3.43 -13.50
C ALA A 54 15.92 -2.10 -13.68
N GLY A 55 14.59 -2.11 -13.88
CA GLY A 55 13.79 -0.87 -14.01
C GLY A 55 13.67 -0.07 -12.70
N SER A 56 13.47 1.25 -12.78
CA SER A 56 13.25 2.14 -11.62
C SER A 56 11.88 1.90 -10.97
N LEU A 57 10.80 1.85 -11.76
CA LEU A 57 9.42 1.73 -11.27
C LEU A 57 9.17 0.48 -10.41
N VAL A 58 9.37 -0.72 -10.98
CA VAL A 58 9.05 -1.99 -10.30
C VAL A 58 9.96 -2.19 -9.09
N ARG A 59 11.21 -1.76 -9.20
CA ARG A 59 12.17 -1.75 -8.08
C ARG A 59 11.66 -0.89 -6.94
N ASP A 60 11.24 0.34 -7.21
CA ASP A 60 10.71 1.26 -6.21
C ASP A 60 9.40 0.72 -5.59
N TYR A 61 8.53 0.14 -6.43
CA TYR A 61 7.30 -0.51 -5.98
C TYR A 61 7.60 -1.67 -5.01
N ALA A 62 8.49 -2.58 -5.39
CA ALA A 62 8.89 -3.72 -4.56
C ALA A 62 9.55 -3.26 -3.25
N HIS A 63 10.35 -2.19 -3.31
CA HIS A 63 10.96 -1.59 -2.12
C HIS A 63 9.89 -1.02 -1.18
N GLN A 64 8.92 -0.25 -1.69
CA GLN A 64 7.81 0.27 -0.89
C GLN A 64 6.97 -0.85 -0.31
N LEU A 65 6.71 -1.91 -1.09
CA LEU A 65 6.00 -3.09 -0.61
C LEU A 65 6.72 -3.72 0.59
N GLY A 66 8.02 -3.97 0.47
CA GLY A 66 8.82 -4.52 1.55
C GLY A 66 8.92 -3.63 2.79
N LYS A 67 8.83 -2.32 2.60
CA LYS A 67 8.85 -1.33 3.67
C LYS A 67 7.51 -1.26 4.43
N ILE A 68 6.40 -1.31 3.72
CA ILE A 68 5.05 -1.16 4.30
C ILE A 68 4.57 -2.49 4.88
N TYR A 69 4.82 -3.60 4.18
CA TYR A 69 4.25 -4.91 4.52
C TYR A 69 5.25 -5.92 5.04
N GLY A 70 6.54 -5.56 5.10
CA GLY A 70 7.60 -6.48 5.45
C GLY A 70 8.19 -7.19 4.25
N ARG A 71 9.42 -7.67 4.42
CA ARG A 71 10.26 -8.19 3.33
C ARG A 71 10.00 -9.65 2.99
N VAL A 72 9.38 -10.43 3.88
CA VAL A 72 9.16 -11.86 3.70
C VAL A 72 7.68 -12.07 3.44
N LEU A 73 7.35 -12.50 2.22
CA LEU A 73 5.98 -12.76 1.79
C LEU A 73 5.82 -14.25 1.53
N ARG A 74 4.85 -14.89 2.18
CA ARG A 74 4.46 -16.27 1.91
C ARG A 74 3.33 -16.34 0.90
N LEU A 75 3.56 -16.99 -0.23
CA LEU A 75 2.55 -17.26 -1.24
C LEU A 75 1.64 -18.41 -0.77
N PRO A 76 0.31 -18.22 -0.75
CA PRO A 76 -0.63 -19.31 -0.46
C PRO A 76 -0.58 -20.40 -1.55
N GLU A 77 -0.99 -21.63 -1.20
CA GLU A 77 -1.06 -22.74 -2.15
C GLU A 77 -2.34 -22.72 -3.01
N ASP A 78 -2.73 -21.54 -3.47
CA ASP A 78 -3.94 -21.34 -4.27
C ASP A 78 -3.64 -21.32 -5.78
N ARG A 79 -4.71 -21.20 -6.58
CA ARG A 79 -4.61 -21.15 -8.04
C ARG A 79 -3.86 -19.90 -8.51
N ASP A 80 -4.09 -18.77 -7.86
CA ASP A 80 -3.58 -17.46 -8.29
C ASP A 80 -2.08 -17.32 -8.03
N SER A 81 -1.62 -17.78 -6.87
CA SER A 81 -0.20 -17.85 -6.51
C SER A 81 0.55 -18.84 -7.40
N ARG A 82 -0.04 -20.00 -7.72
CA ARG A 82 0.53 -20.92 -8.71
C ARG A 82 0.61 -20.29 -10.11
N ALA A 83 -0.38 -19.48 -10.50
CA ALA A 83 -0.35 -18.75 -11.77
C ALA A 83 0.75 -17.66 -11.78
N LEU A 84 0.91 -16.92 -10.67
CA LEU A 84 1.99 -15.96 -10.47
C LEU A 84 3.37 -16.62 -10.63
N LEU A 85 3.56 -17.81 -10.06
CA LEU A 85 4.80 -18.59 -10.17
C LEU A 85 5.05 -19.08 -11.60
N LYS A 86 4.04 -19.67 -12.26
CA LYS A 86 4.16 -20.23 -13.62
C LYS A 86 4.62 -19.21 -14.66
N LYS A 87 4.20 -17.94 -14.53
CA LYS A 87 4.59 -16.87 -15.47
C LYS A 87 6.08 -16.52 -15.39
N LEU A 88 6.69 -16.61 -14.21
CA LEU A 88 8.09 -16.25 -14.00
C LEU A 88 9.09 -17.36 -14.33
N VAL A 89 8.67 -18.62 -14.16
CA VAL A 89 9.59 -19.78 -14.24
C VAL A 89 9.88 -20.21 -15.70
N LYS A 90 9.29 -19.55 -16.70
CA LYS A 90 9.71 -19.75 -18.10
C LYS A 90 11.16 -19.27 -18.27
N ARG A 91 12.09 -20.21 -18.43
CA ARG A 91 13.53 -19.93 -18.60
C ARG A 91 13.77 -19.07 -19.84
N GLY A 92 14.64 -18.06 -19.72
CA GLY A 92 15.18 -17.30 -20.85
C GLY A 92 14.25 -16.26 -21.49
N THR A 93 13.05 -16.04 -20.96
CA THR A 93 12.15 -14.99 -21.48
C THR A 93 12.34 -13.67 -20.75
N GLU A 94 12.64 -12.61 -21.50
CA GLU A 94 12.47 -11.23 -21.05
C GLU A 94 10.98 -11.03 -20.70
N LEU A 95 10.70 -10.65 -19.45
CA LEU A 95 9.34 -10.39 -19.00
C LEU A 95 8.93 -9.00 -19.49
N SER A 96 7.73 -8.91 -20.08
CA SER A 96 7.16 -7.60 -20.39
C SER A 96 6.98 -6.78 -19.10
N ALA A 97 7.05 -5.46 -19.21
CA ALA A 97 6.84 -4.56 -18.08
C ALA A 97 5.45 -4.79 -17.43
N MET A 98 4.44 -5.12 -18.23
CA MET A 98 3.09 -5.49 -17.79
C MET A 98 3.05 -6.80 -17.00
N ASP A 99 3.75 -7.85 -17.43
CA ASP A 99 3.79 -9.11 -16.68
C ASP A 99 4.50 -8.93 -15.34
N LEU A 100 5.59 -8.17 -15.33
CA LEU A 100 6.32 -7.86 -14.11
C LEU A 100 5.46 -7.02 -13.14
N PHE A 101 4.72 -6.03 -13.64
CA PHE A 101 3.81 -5.23 -12.82
C PHE A 101 2.63 -6.06 -12.29
N HIS A 102 2.04 -6.92 -13.12
CA HIS A 102 1.01 -7.86 -12.67
C HIS A 102 1.52 -8.77 -11.56
N TRP A 103 2.76 -9.23 -11.67
CA TRP A 103 3.37 -10.08 -10.67
C TRP A 103 3.62 -9.34 -9.35
N ILE A 104 4.27 -8.17 -9.36
CA ILE A 104 4.55 -7.41 -8.13
C ILE A 104 3.26 -6.90 -7.45
N SER A 105 2.24 -6.55 -8.24
CA SER A 105 0.92 -6.20 -7.69
C SER A 105 0.19 -7.41 -7.11
N GLY A 106 0.42 -8.62 -7.64
CA GLY A 106 -0.05 -9.86 -7.01
C GLY A 106 0.59 -10.11 -5.64
N LEU A 107 1.89 -9.83 -5.52
CA LEU A 107 2.58 -9.86 -4.22
C LEU A 107 2.02 -8.82 -3.24
N HIS A 108 1.60 -7.65 -3.72
CA HIS A 108 0.92 -6.67 -2.89
C HIS A 108 -0.40 -7.20 -2.32
N GLU A 109 -1.18 -7.94 -3.11
CA GLU A 109 -2.42 -8.56 -2.60
C GLU A 109 -2.11 -9.56 -1.46
N VAL A 110 -1.11 -10.42 -1.65
CA VAL A 110 -0.64 -11.37 -0.63
C VAL A 110 -0.18 -10.67 0.64
N ALA A 111 0.62 -9.60 0.48
CA ALA A 111 1.14 -8.83 1.60
C ALA A 111 0.03 -8.13 2.39
N LYS A 112 -0.99 -7.62 1.70
CA LYS A 112 -2.18 -7.01 2.33
C LYS A 112 -2.94 -8.03 3.16
N ILE A 113 -3.16 -9.25 2.64
CA ILE A 113 -3.80 -10.34 3.37
C ILE A 113 -2.99 -10.72 4.61
N GLN A 114 -1.65 -10.79 4.50
CA GLN A 114 -0.77 -11.09 5.64
C GLN A 114 -0.89 -10.07 6.77
N ILE A 115 -0.86 -8.76 6.46
CA ILE A 115 -1.09 -7.73 7.47
C ILE A 115 -2.48 -7.86 8.08
N GLN A 116 -3.51 -8.11 7.28
CA GLN A 116 -4.87 -8.25 7.79
C GLN A 116 -4.98 -9.42 8.77
N ASN A 117 -4.40 -10.58 8.44
CA ASN A 117 -4.36 -11.73 9.32
C ASN A 117 -3.59 -11.45 10.62
N LEU A 118 -2.47 -10.72 10.53
CA LEU A 118 -1.73 -10.29 11.71
C LEU A 118 -2.58 -9.34 12.57
N GLY A 119 -3.26 -8.37 11.98
CA GLY A 119 -4.17 -7.46 12.66
C GLY A 119 -5.29 -8.18 13.39
N GLN A 120 -5.96 -9.12 12.71
CA GLN A 120 -7.00 -9.97 13.30
C GLN A 120 -6.48 -10.79 14.48
N LEU A 121 -5.26 -11.34 14.38
CA LEU A 121 -4.63 -12.04 15.50
C LEU A 121 -4.40 -11.10 16.69
N LEU A 122 -3.89 -9.90 16.44
CA LEU A 122 -3.63 -8.92 17.49
C LEU A 122 -4.94 -8.46 18.16
N GLU A 123 -6.00 -8.23 17.39
CA GLU A 123 -7.34 -7.90 17.88
C GLU A 123 -8.00 -9.05 18.66
N GLY A 124 -7.97 -10.26 18.11
CA GLY A 124 -8.56 -11.46 18.72
C GLY A 124 -7.81 -11.96 19.96
N GLY A 125 -6.52 -11.63 20.09
CA GLY A 125 -5.73 -11.97 21.27
C GLY A 125 -5.66 -13.48 21.53
N SER A 126 -5.77 -13.87 22.81
CA SER A 126 -5.51 -15.24 23.26
C SER A 126 -6.40 -16.31 22.63
N SER A 127 -7.65 -15.98 22.25
CA SER A 127 -8.59 -16.95 21.68
C SER A 127 -8.12 -17.41 20.30
N LEU A 128 -7.85 -16.46 19.39
CA LEU A 128 -7.36 -16.75 18.05
C LEU A 128 -5.95 -17.34 18.11
N LEU A 129 -5.09 -16.84 19.00
CA LEU A 129 -3.74 -17.37 19.19
C LEU A 129 -3.73 -18.86 19.55
N ALA A 130 -4.70 -19.35 20.32
CA ALA A 130 -4.77 -20.77 20.67
C ALA A 130 -4.92 -21.66 19.42
N ASP A 131 -5.85 -21.30 18.53
CA ASP A 131 -6.09 -22.02 17.28
C ASP A 131 -4.88 -21.94 16.35
N ILE A 132 -4.20 -20.78 16.28
CA ILE A 132 -2.97 -20.63 15.47
C ILE A 132 -1.82 -21.41 16.08
N ALA A 133 -1.69 -21.42 17.40
CA ALA A 133 -0.62 -22.11 18.08
C ALA A 133 -0.74 -23.62 17.90
N GLU A 134 -1.93 -24.20 18.07
CA GLU A 134 -2.15 -25.65 17.94
C GLU A 134 -1.78 -26.16 16.54
N ARG A 135 -2.30 -25.52 15.47
CA ARG A 135 -1.96 -25.90 14.09
C ARG A 135 -0.50 -25.70 13.72
N ASN A 136 0.21 -24.81 14.44
CA ASN A 136 1.65 -24.57 14.27
C ASN A 136 2.52 -25.33 15.28
N ALA A 137 1.98 -26.39 15.90
CA ALA A 137 2.70 -27.20 16.88
C ALA A 137 3.34 -26.35 18.00
N PHE A 138 2.68 -25.25 18.37
CA PHE A 138 3.08 -24.27 19.38
C PHE A 138 4.48 -23.69 19.18
N SER A 139 4.94 -23.63 17.93
CA SER A 139 6.20 -22.99 17.57
C SER A 139 5.95 -21.53 17.21
N VAL A 140 6.41 -20.59 18.03
CA VAL A 140 6.32 -19.14 17.73
C VAL A 140 6.98 -18.82 16.38
N LYS A 141 8.05 -19.54 16.03
CA LYS A 141 8.68 -19.46 14.71
C LYS A 141 7.74 -19.85 13.58
N SER A 142 6.98 -20.94 13.76
CA SER A 142 6.02 -21.41 12.77
C SER A 142 4.79 -20.49 12.68
N ILE A 143 4.32 -19.95 13.82
CA ILE A 143 3.23 -18.96 13.86
C ILE A 143 3.64 -17.69 13.10
N ALA A 144 4.82 -17.13 13.38
CA ALA A 144 5.32 -15.96 12.67
C ALA A 144 5.46 -16.25 11.16
N LEU A 145 5.94 -17.44 10.81
CA LEU A 145 6.04 -17.90 9.43
C LEU A 145 4.67 -18.06 8.74
N GLU A 146 3.64 -18.51 9.45
CA GLU A 146 2.27 -18.58 8.92
C GLU A 146 1.71 -17.17 8.65
N LEU A 147 1.95 -16.24 9.57
CA LEU A 147 1.48 -14.86 9.48
C LEU A 147 2.30 -14.00 8.50
N GLY A 148 3.33 -14.56 7.86
CA GLY A 148 4.18 -13.83 6.92
C GLY A 148 5.05 -12.76 7.57
N CYS A 149 5.45 -12.94 8.83
CA CYS A 149 6.33 -12.00 9.53
C CYS A 149 7.47 -12.68 10.28
N THR A 150 8.40 -11.90 10.82
CA THR A 150 9.49 -12.43 11.66
C THR A 150 9.00 -12.66 13.09
N VAL A 151 9.63 -13.58 13.83
CA VAL A 151 9.33 -13.81 15.26
C VAL A 151 9.44 -12.53 16.07
N ASN A 152 10.48 -11.74 15.82
CA ASN A 152 10.70 -10.46 16.50
C ASN A 152 9.59 -9.45 16.17
N HIS A 153 9.17 -9.37 14.90
CA HIS A 153 8.05 -8.51 14.52
C HIS A 153 6.76 -8.98 15.22
N LEU A 154 6.43 -10.27 15.13
CA LEU A 154 5.24 -10.82 15.77
C LEU A 154 5.21 -10.58 17.28
N SER A 155 6.30 -10.90 18.00
CA SER A 155 6.37 -10.69 19.45
C SER A 155 6.30 -9.21 19.84
N ARG A 156 6.93 -8.32 19.07
CA ARG A 156 6.84 -6.87 19.30
C ARG A 156 5.42 -6.35 19.05
N SER A 157 4.82 -6.71 17.93
CA SER A 157 3.46 -6.31 17.58
C SER A 157 2.46 -6.83 18.63
N TRP A 158 2.63 -8.07 19.08
CA TRP A 158 1.83 -8.68 20.14
C TRP A 158 1.90 -7.89 21.45
N THR A 159 3.10 -7.61 21.96
CA THR A 159 3.26 -6.83 23.21
C THR A 159 2.82 -5.38 23.05
N ARG A 160 3.07 -4.76 21.88
CA ARG A 160 2.65 -3.39 21.59
C ARG A 160 1.12 -3.24 21.54
N TYR A 161 0.42 -4.29 21.13
CA TYR A 161 -1.04 -4.34 21.15
C TYR A 161 -1.63 -4.47 22.57
N GLY A 162 -0.78 -4.58 23.60
CA GLY A 162 -1.20 -4.67 25.00
C GLY A 162 -1.23 -6.09 25.56
N HIS A 163 -0.81 -7.09 24.79
CA HIS A 163 -0.75 -8.47 25.27
C HIS A 163 0.51 -8.75 26.09
N SER A 164 0.44 -9.76 26.95
CA SER A 164 1.62 -10.29 27.65
C SER A 164 2.56 -11.03 26.70
N SER A 165 3.71 -11.53 27.19
CA SER A 165 4.71 -12.20 26.37
C SER A 165 4.12 -13.32 25.50
N LEU A 166 4.23 -13.18 24.17
CA LEU A 166 3.76 -14.17 23.19
C LEU A 166 4.38 -15.54 23.42
N VAL A 167 5.71 -15.57 23.63
CA VAL A 167 6.46 -16.81 23.86
C VAL A 167 5.94 -17.52 25.12
N ARG A 168 5.65 -16.74 26.18
CA ARG A 168 5.07 -17.29 27.40
C ARG A 168 3.66 -17.82 27.16
N GLN A 169 2.80 -17.07 26.48
CA GLN A 169 1.43 -17.52 26.20
C GLN A 169 1.39 -18.81 25.38
N VAL A 170 2.16 -18.90 24.29
CA VAL A 170 2.23 -20.11 23.46
C VAL A 170 2.75 -21.30 24.26
N ARG A 171 3.74 -21.08 25.13
CA ARG A 171 4.25 -22.13 26.05
C ARG A 171 3.17 -22.56 27.05
N ASP A 172 2.48 -21.62 27.67
CA ASP A 172 1.45 -21.90 28.68
C ASP A 172 0.25 -22.63 28.03
N MET A 173 -0.11 -22.30 26.78
CA MET A 173 -1.11 -23.04 25.97
C MET A 173 -0.65 -24.46 25.65
N ARG A 174 0.61 -24.66 25.23
CA ARG A 174 1.18 -25.99 24.99
C ARG A 174 1.12 -26.85 26.26
N LEU A 175 1.46 -26.28 27.41
CA LEU A 175 1.40 -26.98 28.70
C LEU A 175 -0.05 -27.33 29.07
N ALA A 176 -1.00 -26.43 28.85
CA ALA A 176 -2.42 -26.68 29.10
C ALA A 176 -2.95 -27.84 28.24
N LEU A 177 -2.60 -27.88 26.96
CA LEU A 177 -2.93 -29.00 26.08
C LEU A 177 -2.31 -30.31 26.59
N ALA A 178 -1.02 -30.29 26.97
CA ALA A 178 -0.34 -31.46 27.49
C ALA A 178 -1.02 -32.03 28.74
N LYS A 179 -1.38 -31.17 29.70
CA LYS A 179 -2.13 -31.57 30.91
C LYS A 179 -3.47 -32.19 30.54
N ARG A 180 -4.24 -31.53 29.68
CA ARG A 180 -5.53 -32.02 29.19
C ARG A 180 -5.41 -33.40 28.54
N LEU A 181 -4.44 -33.61 27.64
CA LEU A 181 -4.23 -34.91 26.99
C LEU A 181 -3.80 -36.01 27.97
N LEU A 182 -3.00 -35.68 29.00
CA LEU A 182 -2.61 -36.63 30.04
C LEU A 182 -3.79 -37.02 30.95
N GLU A 183 -4.70 -36.09 31.20
CA GLU A 183 -5.88 -36.24 32.06
C GLU A 183 -7.04 -36.94 31.35
N ASP A 184 -7.29 -36.58 30.10
CA ASP A 184 -8.48 -36.97 29.32
C ASP A 184 -8.25 -38.14 28.36
N SER A 185 -7.00 -38.61 28.18
CA SER A 185 -6.71 -39.68 27.21
C SER A 185 -5.66 -40.69 27.67
N ASP A 186 -5.76 -41.91 27.15
CA ASP A 186 -4.78 -43.00 27.27
C ASP A 186 -3.69 -42.98 26.19
N LEU A 187 -3.54 -41.87 25.48
CA LEU A 187 -2.55 -41.76 24.41
C LEU A 187 -1.13 -42.07 24.94
N PRO A 188 -0.33 -42.84 24.19
CA PRO A 188 1.09 -43.02 24.47
C PRO A 188 1.82 -41.67 24.56
N LEU A 189 2.87 -41.59 25.37
CA LEU A 189 3.60 -40.34 25.58
C LEU A 189 4.20 -39.78 24.28
N ASP A 190 4.61 -40.64 23.35
CA ASP A 190 5.08 -40.21 22.02
C ASP A 190 3.96 -39.60 21.17
N ALA A 191 2.73 -40.12 21.27
CA ALA A 191 1.58 -39.54 20.58
C ALA A 191 1.18 -38.18 21.16
N ILE A 192 1.26 -38.02 22.48
CA ILE A 192 1.07 -36.73 23.16
C ILE A 192 2.19 -35.76 22.78
N ALA A 193 3.44 -36.22 22.76
CA ALA A 193 4.58 -35.43 22.34
C ALA A 193 4.37 -34.85 20.93
N GLY A 194 3.93 -35.68 19.97
CA GLY A 194 3.60 -35.23 18.62
C GLY A 194 2.50 -34.15 18.60
N ARG A 195 1.40 -34.34 19.35
CA ARG A 195 0.30 -33.36 19.44
C ARG A 195 0.71 -32.04 20.12
N CYS A 196 1.66 -32.08 21.04
CA CYS A 196 2.20 -30.90 21.70
C CYS A 196 3.36 -30.25 20.92
N GLY A 197 3.75 -30.81 19.77
CA GLY A 197 4.80 -30.25 18.91
C GLY A 197 6.24 -30.60 19.30
N PHE A 198 6.44 -31.71 20.01
CA PHE A 198 7.77 -32.26 20.32
C PHE A 198 8.16 -33.34 19.30
N SER A 199 9.46 -33.46 19.04
CA SER A 199 10.01 -34.46 18.11
C SER A 199 9.96 -35.89 18.64
N CYS A 200 9.91 -36.07 19.97
CA CYS A 200 9.88 -37.36 20.64
C CYS A 200 9.41 -37.24 22.10
N GLY A 201 8.98 -38.37 22.70
CA GLY A 201 8.50 -38.45 24.07
C GLY A 201 9.54 -38.06 25.12
N SER A 202 10.84 -38.29 24.88
CA SER A 202 11.90 -37.89 25.81
C SER A 202 12.01 -36.37 25.94
N ALA A 203 11.98 -35.64 24.81
CA ALA A 203 11.96 -34.17 24.79
C ALA A 203 10.71 -33.61 25.48
N PHE A 204 9.55 -34.22 25.23
CA PHE A 204 8.29 -33.89 25.91
C PHE A 204 8.39 -34.09 27.43
N CYS A 205 8.85 -35.26 27.89
CA CYS A 205 8.97 -35.57 29.32
C CYS A 205 9.87 -34.59 30.07
N ALA A 206 11.01 -34.23 29.48
CA ALA A 206 11.94 -33.26 30.05
C ALA A 206 11.31 -31.87 30.18
N SER A 207 10.66 -31.39 29.10
CA SER A 207 9.97 -30.09 29.10
C SER A 207 8.80 -30.05 30.07
N PHE A 208 7.96 -31.10 30.08
CA PHE A 208 6.79 -31.18 30.96
C PHE A 208 7.20 -31.22 32.43
N LYS A 209 8.22 -31.99 32.80
CA LYS A 209 8.71 -32.03 34.19
C LYS A 209 9.24 -30.66 34.62
N LYS A 210 9.96 -29.96 33.74
CA LYS A 210 10.47 -28.61 34.02
C LYS A 210 9.36 -27.60 34.25
N GLU A 211 8.27 -27.67 33.48
CA GLU A 211 7.19 -26.69 33.53
C GLU A 211 6.08 -27.02 34.55
N ALA A 212 5.75 -28.31 34.72
CA ALA A 212 4.69 -28.78 35.62
C ALA A 212 5.21 -29.26 36.99
N GLY A 213 6.53 -29.38 37.17
CA GLY A 213 7.18 -29.87 38.40
C GLY A 213 7.10 -31.39 38.63
N LYS A 214 6.32 -32.13 37.83
CA LYS A 214 6.13 -33.59 37.92
C LYS A 214 6.30 -34.25 36.56
N THR A 215 6.67 -35.53 36.54
CA THR A 215 6.74 -36.29 35.29
C THR A 215 5.33 -36.49 34.70
N PRO A 216 5.19 -36.63 33.37
CA PRO A 216 3.88 -36.89 32.75
C PRO A 216 3.14 -38.10 33.34
N GLY A 217 3.87 -39.18 33.65
CA GLY A 217 3.29 -40.38 34.27
C GLY A 217 2.79 -40.14 35.69
N ALA A 218 3.53 -39.37 36.51
CA ALA A 218 3.09 -39.00 37.85
C ALA A 218 1.88 -38.07 37.82
N TRP A 219 1.84 -37.12 36.87
CA TRP A 219 0.69 -36.24 36.63
C TRP A 219 -0.56 -37.07 36.26
N ARG A 220 -0.43 -37.96 35.28
CA ARG A 220 -1.50 -38.86 34.84
C ARG A 220 -2.04 -39.72 35.98
N LYS A 221 -1.17 -40.30 36.81
CA LYS A 221 -1.58 -41.12 37.96
C LYS A 221 -2.39 -40.29 38.96
N LEU A 222 -1.87 -39.12 39.35
CA LEU A 222 -2.48 -38.22 40.34
C LEU A 222 -3.89 -37.77 39.94
N HIS A 223 -4.05 -37.33 38.69
CA HIS A 223 -5.31 -36.75 38.21
C HIS A 223 -6.34 -37.79 37.75
N ARG A 224 -5.92 -39.05 37.54
CA ARG A 224 -6.84 -40.17 37.31
C ARG A 224 -7.34 -40.80 38.61
N SER A 225 -6.50 -40.87 39.64
CA SER A 225 -6.94 -41.31 40.97
C SER A 225 -7.95 -40.37 41.63
N SER A 226 -7.98 -39.09 41.24
CA SER A 226 -8.98 -38.12 41.71
C SER A 226 -10.30 -38.15 40.94
N ARG A 227 -10.35 -38.77 39.76
CA ARG A 227 -11.54 -38.78 38.88
C ARG A 227 -12.53 -39.90 39.22
N SER A 228 -12.15 -40.87 40.05
CA SER A 228 -13.05 -41.94 40.52
C SER A 228 -14.00 -41.51 41.65
N VAL A 229 -13.97 -40.25 42.10
CA VAL A 229 -14.80 -39.77 43.22
C VAL A 229 -15.70 -38.56 42.87
N SER A 230 -15.63 -38.01 41.66
CA SER A 230 -16.48 -36.87 41.26
C SER A 230 -17.13 -37.08 39.89
N SER A 231 -18.14 -37.95 39.87
CA SER A 231 -19.08 -38.07 38.76
C SER A 231 -20.46 -37.56 39.21
N SER A 232 -20.69 -36.26 39.09
CA SER A 232 -22.05 -35.72 38.92
C SER A 232 -22.03 -34.37 38.17
N ALA A 233 -22.66 -34.40 37.00
CA ALA A 233 -23.30 -33.32 36.24
C ALA A 233 -22.68 -31.90 36.24
N HIS A 234 -22.26 -31.43 35.06
CA HIS A 234 -22.88 -30.25 34.43
C HIS A 234 -22.57 -30.18 32.94
N GLN A 235 -23.63 -30.36 32.16
CA GLN A 235 -23.69 -30.25 30.71
C GLN A 235 -24.04 -28.79 30.38
N GLY A 236 -23.04 -27.96 30.09
CA GLY A 236 -23.22 -26.56 29.69
C GLY A 236 -23.22 -26.42 28.17
N ARG A 237 -24.39 -26.23 27.58
CA ARG A 237 -24.59 -25.86 26.16
C ARG A 237 -23.79 -24.59 25.81
N LEU A 238 -22.94 -24.66 24.79
CA LEU A 238 -22.49 -23.49 24.05
C LEU A 238 -23.68 -22.92 23.27
N LYS A 239 -24.04 -21.66 23.55
CA LYS A 239 -24.96 -20.88 22.71
C LYS A 239 -24.27 -20.55 21.38
N PRO A 240 -24.98 -20.59 20.24
CA PRO A 240 -24.43 -20.10 18.99
C PRO A 240 -24.23 -18.58 19.09
N PHE A 241 -23.02 -18.12 18.80
CA PHE A 241 -22.73 -16.71 18.63
C PHE A 241 -23.30 -16.27 17.28
N LYS A 242 -24.48 -15.64 17.29
CA LYS A 242 -24.98 -14.84 16.18
C LYS A 242 -24.47 -13.42 16.40
N ASP A 243 -23.42 -13.03 15.69
CA ASP A 243 -23.18 -11.64 15.37
C ASP A 243 -23.12 -11.52 13.84
N GLU A 244 -24.27 -11.17 13.27
CA GLU A 244 -24.31 -10.45 12.02
C GLU A 244 -23.58 -9.12 12.27
N LEU A 245 -22.40 -8.96 11.67
CA LEU A 245 -21.78 -7.65 11.50
C LEU A 245 -22.75 -6.78 10.70
N ARG A 246 -23.62 -6.05 11.40
CA ARG A 246 -24.29 -4.86 10.88
C ARG A 246 -23.18 -3.86 10.57
N MET A 247 -22.83 -3.80 9.29
CA MET A 247 -22.15 -2.64 8.73
C MET A 247 -23.10 -1.46 8.92
N GLU A 248 -22.90 -0.70 10.00
CA GLU A 248 -23.59 0.57 10.15
C GLU A 248 -23.18 1.48 8.99
N GLU A 249 -24.16 1.83 8.15
CA GLU A 249 -24.04 2.98 7.26
C GLU A 249 -23.80 4.21 8.13
N ILE A 250 -22.56 4.67 8.22
CA ILE A 250 -22.25 6.02 8.67
C ILE A 250 -22.86 6.97 7.64
N ARG A 251 -24.09 7.41 7.90
CA ARG A 251 -24.74 8.47 7.15
C ARG A 251 -24.31 9.82 7.70
N GLY A 252 -23.80 10.65 6.79
CA GLY A 252 -23.72 12.10 6.93
C GLY A 252 -22.39 12.62 7.45
N HIS A 253 -21.45 12.85 6.54
CA HIS A 253 -20.78 14.14 6.32
C HIS A 253 -19.96 14.01 5.02
N ASP A 254 -20.28 14.82 4.02
CA ASP A 254 -19.55 14.91 2.74
C ASP A 254 -18.24 15.69 2.92
N GLU A 255 -17.46 15.31 3.94
CA GLU A 255 -16.09 15.74 4.13
C GLU A 255 -15.22 14.63 3.58
N ARG A 256 -14.79 14.75 2.32
CA ARG A 256 -13.74 13.88 1.81
C ARG A 256 -12.43 14.32 2.46
N PRO A 257 -11.85 13.59 3.43
CA PRO A 257 -10.46 13.83 3.78
C PRO A 257 -9.63 13.70 2.52
N VAL A 258 -8.65 14.59 2.36
CA VAL A 258 -7.59 14.45 1.36
C VAL A 258 -6.89 13.14 1.68
N CYS A 259 -7.30 12.08 1.00
CA CYS A 259 -6.69 10.78 1.21
C CYS A 259 -5.28 10.81 0.63
N LEU A 260 -4.28 10.85 1.51
CA LEU A 260 -2.89 10.57 1.14
C LEU A 260 -2.68 9.06 1.14
N TRP A 261 -2.79 8.49 -0.05
CA TRP A 261 -2.72 7.05 -0.29
C TRP A 261 -1.26 6.57 -0.33
N ASN A 262 -0.70 6.23 0.82
CA ASN A 262 0.71 5.87 0.97
C ASN A 262 1.05 4.39 0.63
N GLY A 263 0.17 3.66 -0.05
CA GLY A 263 0.51 2.33 -0.58
C GLY A 263 1.20 2.44 -1.93
N PRO A 264 1.83 1.36 -2.44
CA PRO A 264 2.38 1.32 -3.79
C PRO A 264 1.21 1.23 -4.78
N PHE A 265 0.52 2.36 -4.96
CA PHE A 265 -0.62 2.50 -5.86
C PHE A 265 -0.33 3.62 -6.84
N PHE A 266 -0.71 3.40 -8.09
CA PHE A 266 -0.92 4.52 -9.00
C PHE A 266 -2.10 5.35 -8.48
N GLN A 267 -1.85 6.63 -8.25
CA GLN A 267 -2.80 7.59 -7.72
C GLN A 267 -3.38 8.40 -8.87
N PHE A 268 -4.30 7.77 -9.58
CA PHE A 268 -4.95 8.39 -10.72
C PHE A 268 -6.38 8.77 -10.32
N ASP A 269 -6.87 9.90 -10.83
CA ASP A 269 -8.30 10.18 -10.92
C ASP A 269 -8.64 10.61 -12.36
N GLY A 270 -9.91 10.77 -12.68
CA GLY A 270 -10.32 11.13 -14.02
C GLY A 270 -11.80 11.41 -14.13
N GLY A 271 -12.21 11.98 -15.27
CA GLY A 271 -13.60 12.33 -15.54
C GLY A 271 -13.86 12.40 -17.03
N GLU A 272 -15.10 12.12 -17.42
CA GLU A 272 -15.64 12.47 -18.73
C GLU A 272 -16.70 13.54 -18.49
N VAL A 273 -16.56 14.67 -19.17
CA VAL A 273 -17.45 15.82 -19.00
C VAL A 273 -17.81 16.42 -20.35
N SER A 274 -19.02 16.93 -20.46
CA SER A 274 -19.50 17.65 -21.64
C SER A 274 -20.19 18.94 -21.20
N PHE A 275 -19.45 20.04 -21.24
CA PHE A 275 -19.97 21.38 -20.95
C PHE A 275 -19.03 22.45 -21.52
N PRO A 276 -19.56 23.63 -21.88
CA PRO A 276 -18.74 24.76 -22.30
C PRO A 276 -18.13 25.49 -21.09
N TYR A 277 -17.11 26.30 -21.37
CA TYR A 277 -16.61 27.29 -20.42
C TYR A 277 -17.17 28.67 -20.78
N HIS A 278 -18.12 29.17 -19.99
CA HIS A 278 -18.72 30.50 -20.18
C HIS A 278 -17.71 31.65 -19.98
N ALA A 279 -16.61 31.39 -19.28
CA ALA A 279 -15.48 32.29 -19.14
C ALA A 279 -14.18 31.46 -19.18
N PRO A 280 -13.02 32.07 -19.51
CA PRO A 280 -11.75 31.36 -19.57
C PRO A 280 -11.45 30.57 -18.28
N TYR A 281 -11.28 29.26 -18.38
CA TYR A 281 -10.98 28.40 -17.24
C TYR A 281 -9.49 28.42 -16.96
N ASN A 282 -9.08 29.25 -16.00
CA ASN A 282 -7.69 29.43 -15.60
C ASN A 282 -7.18 28.25 -14.77
N LEU A 283 -6.20 27.49 -15.28
CA LEU A 283 -5.72 26.27 -14.64
C LEU A 283 -5.00 26.54 -13.31
N ALA A 284 -4.22 27.61 -13.19
CA ALA A 284 -3.52 27.94 -11.95
C ALA A 284 -4.49 28.27 -10.81
N LEU A 285 -5.66 28.85 -11.13
CA LEU A 285 -6.71 29.13 -10.15
C LEU A 285 -7.55 27.90 -9.80
N ASN A 286 -7.98 27.15 -10.82
CA ASN A 286 -9.01 26.12 -10.66
C ASN A 286 -8.43 24.71 -10.44
N SER A 287 -7.11 24.55 -10.45
CA SER A 287 -6.44 23.24 -10.36
C SER A 287 -5.16 23.31 -9.54
N ILE A 288 -5.30 23.75 -8.28
CA ILE A 288 -4.19 23.87 -7.32
C ILE A 288 -3.86 22.51 -6.72
N THR A 289 -3.04 21.74 -7.41
CA THR A 289 -2.59 20.42 -6.97
C THR A 289 -1.24 20.09 -7.58
N THR A 290 -0.48 19.20 -6.93
CA THR A 290 0.69 18.53 -7.52
C THR A 290 0.20 17.35 -8.36
N ALA A 291 -0.12 17.58 -9.62
CA ALA A 291 -0.57 16.53 -10.52
C ALA A 291 -0.15 16.82 -11.97
N PHE A 292 -0.07 15.78 -12.79
CA PHE A 292 -0.09 15.92 -14.24
C PHE A 292 -1.47 15.59 -14.77
N THR A 293 -1.89 16.25 -15.83
CA THR A 293 -3.16 16.01 -16.50
C THR A 293 -2.93 15.58 -17.93
N TRP A 294 -3.61 14.51 -18.33
CA TRP A 294 -3.81 14.13 -19.71
C TRP A 294 -5.27 14.40 -20.04
N VAL A 295 -5.56 15.23 -21.03
CA VAL A 295 -6.93 15.54 -21.46
C VAL A 295 -7.08 15.31 -22.96
N CYS A 296 -8.08 14.53 -23.35
CA CYS A 296 -8.41 14.24 -24.75
C CYS A 296 -9.79 14.80 -25.09
N THR A 297 -9.86 15.56 -26.18
CA THR A 297 -11.12 16.02 -26.75
C THR A 297 -11.80 14.84 -27.46
N LEU A 298 -13.06 14.58 -27.12
CA LEU A 298 -13.89 13.53 -27.72
C LEU A 298 -14.83 14.10 -28.77
N GLU A 299 -15.50 15.21 -28.46
CA GLU A 299 -16.45 15.90 -29.35
C GLU A 299 -16.37 17.42 -29.10
N GLY A 300 -16.74 18.20 -30.12
CA GLY A 300 -16.69 19.67 -30.06
C GLY A 300 -15.26 20.22 -30.16
N ARG A 301 -15.10 21.50 -29.80
CA ARG A 301 -13.83 22.23 -29.88
C ARG A 301 -13.60 23.13 -28.67
N ALA A 302 -12.33 23.34 -28.35
CA ALA A 302 -11.89 24.31 -27.36
C ALA A 302 -10.54 24.91 -27.77
N GLU A 303 -10.06 25.89 -27.00
CA GLU A 303 -8.73 26.46 -27.17
C GLU A 303 -7.93 26.36 -25.87
N PHE A 304 -6.68 25.91 -25.99
CA PHE A 304 -5.69 25.94 -24.93
C PHE A 304 -4.78 27.15 -25.13
N GLU A 305 -4.84 28.12 -24.22
CA GLU A 305 -4.02 29.33 -24.24
C GLU A 305 -2.89 29.21 -23.21
N ILE A 306 -1.65 29.38 -23.67
CA ILE A 306 -0.46 29.47 -22.83
C ILE A 306 0.47 30.56 -23.39
N ASP A 307 0.81 31.55 -22.56
CA ASP A 307 1.73 32.65 -22.90
C ASP A 307 1.43 33.31 -24.27
N GLY A 308 0.16 33.67 -24.49
CA GLY A 308 -0.31 34.27 -25.74
C GLY A 308 -0.41 33.31 -26.94
N LYS A 309 0.18 32.11 -26.88
CA LYS A 309 0.00 31.05 -27.88
C LYS A 309 -1.31 30.32 -27.63
N ARG A 310 -2.02 30.02 -28.72
CA ARG A 310 -3.29 29.29 -28.69
C ARG A 310 -3.17 28.01 -29.51
N LEU A 311 -3.59 26.89 -28.94
CA LEU A 311 -3.80 25.64 -29.64
C LEU A 311 -5.31 25.37 -29.71
N GLN A 312 -5.87 25.29 -30.91
CA GLN A 312 -7.21 24.77 -31.09
C GLN A 312 -7.21 23.26 -30.87
N VAL A 313 -8.12 22.79 -30.02
CA VAL A 313 -8.31 21.37 -29.74
C VAL A 313 -9.63 20.92 -30.32
N GLU A 314 -9.57 19.81 -31.04
CA GLU A 314 -10.67 19.17 -31.75
C GLU A 314 -10.65 17.66 -31.46
N PRO A 315 -11.65 16.86 -31.87
CA PRO A 315 -11.72 15.43 -31.56
C PRO A 315 -10.40 14.70 -31.84
N GLY A 316 -9.91 13.95 -30.85
CA GLY A 316 -8.60 13.26 -30.90
C GLY A 316 -7.40 14.13 -30.50
N THR A 317 -7.60 15.40 -30.17
CA THR A 317 -6.52 16.25 -29.64
C THR A 317 -6.32 15.98 -28.16
N VAL A 318 -5.09 15.63 -27.80
CA VAL A 318 -4.61 15.43 -26.44
C VAL A 318 -3.73 16.60 -26.03
N VAL A 319 -3.97 17.15 -24.85
CA VAL A 319 -3.04 18.07 -24.18
C VAL A 319 -2.59 17.42 -22.87
N ILE A 320 -1.28 17.36 -22.66
CA ILE A 320 -0.67 16.89 -21.42
C ILE A 320 -0.09 18.11 -20.74
N HIS A 321 -0.33 18.28 -19.44
CA HIS A 321 0.17 19.46 -18.75
C HIS A 321 0.36 19.24 -17.24
N PRO A 322 1.39 19.86 -16.63
CA PRO A 322 1.54 19.85 -15.18
C PRO A 322 0.45 20.71 -14.52
N LYS A 323 0.34 20.58 -13.20
CA LYS A 323 -0.46 21.46 -12.35
C LYS A 323 0.36 21.90 -11.13
N PRO A 324 0.17 23.14 -10.65
CA PRO A 324 -0.58 24.21 -11.31
C PRO A 324 0.17 24.77 -12.53
N LEU A 325 -0.56 25.35 -13.48
CA LEU A 325 -0.01 25.87 -14.75
C LEU A 325 -0.69 27.18 -15.14
N ARG A 326 0.09 28.19 -15.56
CA ARG A 326 -0.41 29.49 -16.03
C ARG A 326 -1.02 29.44 -17.44
N ALA A 327 -1.95 28.51 -17.66
CA ALA A 327 -2.68 28.33 -18.91
C ALA A 327 -4.20 28.49 -18.69
N LYS A 328 -4.93 28.68 -19.79
CA LYS A 328 -6.39 28.81 -19.79
C LYS A 328 -7.02 27.92 -20.83
N TRP A 329 -8.21 27.41 -20.51
CA TRP A 329 -9.11 26.81 -21.50
C TRP A 329 -10.21 27.78 -21.90
N HIS A 330 -10.53 27.81 -23.19
CA HIS A 330 -11.60 28.62 -23.77
C HIS A 330 -12.53 27.74 -24.61
N THR A 331 -13.82 28.10 -24.68
CA THR A 331 -14.77 27.51 -25.63
C THR A 331 -15.37 28.63 -26.48
N PRO A 332 -14.77 28.95 -27.65
CA PRO A 332 -15.06 30.18 -28.41
C PRO A 332 -16.53 30.39 -28.79
N ASP A 333 -17.31 29.32 -28.95
CA ASP A 333 -18.72 29.39 -29.39
C ASP A 333 -19.72 29.01 -28.31
N GLN A 334 -19.26 28.81 -27.07
CA GLN A 334 -20.06 28.25 -25.96
C GLN A 334 -20.75 26.91 -26.28
N GLN A 335 -20.33 26.24 -27.35
CA GLN A 335 -20.79 24.88 -27.65
C GLN A 335 -20.18 23.89 -26.64
N PRO A 336 -20.91 22.83 -26.26
CA PRO A 336 -20.39 21.82 -25.35
C PRO A 336 -19.07 21.22 -25.86
N TRP A 337 -18.05 21.27 -25.01
CA TRP A 337 -16.78 20.59 -25.26
C TRP A 337 -16.72 19.30 -24.46
N LYS A 338 -16.86 18.17 -25.16
CA LYS A 338 -16.80 16.84 -24.54
C LYS A 338 -15.36 16.35 -24.50
N ARG A 339 -14.92 15.97 -23.30
CA ARG A 339 -13.54 15.54 -23.06
C ARG A 339 -13.46 14.49 -21.97
N VAL A 340 -12.48 13.61 -22.11
CA VAL A 340 -12.03 12.72 -21.03
C VAL A 340 -10.69 13.23 -20.52
N TRP A 341 -10.50 13.20 -19.22
CA TRP A 341 -9.25 13.60 -18.58
C TRP A 341 -8.84 12.61 -17.50
N ILE A 342 -7.53 12.52 -17.28
CA ILE A 342 -6.90 11.74 -16.23
C ILE A 342 -5.93 12.65 -15.49
N HIS A 343 -5.98 12.68 -14.16
CA HIS A 343 -4.90 13.24 -13.35
C HIS A 343 -4.04 12.14 -12.75
N MET A 344 -2.74 12.37 -12.80
CA MET A 344 -1.69 11.54 -12.22
C MET A 344 -1.09 12.30 -11.05
N ARG A 345 -1.11 11.70 -9.86
CA ARG A 345 -0.66 12.33 -8.61
C ARG A 345 0.54 11.64 -7.98
N ASP A 346 0.85 10.41 -8.40
CA ASP A 346 2.02 9.68 -7.92
C ASP A 346 3.29 10.07 -8.69
N ASP A 347 4.43 10.07 -7.98
CA ASP A 347 5.73 10.47 -8.52
C ASP A 347 6.17 9.63 -9.73
N TRP A 348 5.75 8.36 -9.78
CA TRP A 348 6.14 7.43 -10.81
C TRP A 348 5.57 7.79 -12.18
N SER A 349 4.25 7.96 -12.24
CA SER A 349 3.55 8.35 -13.46
C SER A 349 3.88 9.79 -13.86
N ILE A 350 4.00 10.70 -12.88
CA ILE A 350 4.42 12.09 -13.12
C ILE A 350 5.80 12.12 -13.80
N ARG A 351 6.78 11.37 -13.28
CA ARG A 351 8.11 11.31 -13.89
C ARG A 351 8.05 10.80 -15.32
N LEU A 352 7.38 9.66 -15.53
CA LEU A 352 7.32 9.03 -16.86
C LEU A 352 6.61 9.93 -17.87
N ILE A 353 5.46 10.52 -17.52
CA ILE A 353 4.71 11.36 -18.46
C ILE A 353 5.41 12.71 -18.71
N SER A 354 6.14 13.23 -17.72
CA SER A 354 6.95 14.44 -17.87
C SER A 354 8.12 14.18 -18.82
N GLU A 355 8.86 13.08 -18.65
CA GLU A 355 9.98 12.70 -19.52
C GLU A 355 9.51 12.44 -20.96
N LEU A 356 8.39 11.72 -21.11
CA LEU A 356 7.80 11.45 -22.42
C LEU A 356 7.35 12.75 -23.11
N SER A 357 6.64 13.63 -22.39
CA SER A 357 6.17 14.91 -22.96
C SER A 357 7.32 15.84 -23.33
N ALA A 358 8.37 15.91 -22.50
CA ALA A 358 9.56 16.70 -22.78
C ALA A 358 10.37 16.17 -23.97
N SER A 359 10.36 14.85 -24.18
CA SER A 359 11.10 14.20 -25.28
C SER A 359 10.36 14.25 -26.62
N TYR A 360 9.02 14.29 -26.61
CA TYR A 360 8.20 14.21 -27.83
C TYR A 360 7.40 15.50 -28.07
N ALA A 361 6.36 15.75 -27.25
CA ALA A 361 5.55 16.97 -27.28
C ALA A 361 4.59 17.04 -26.09
N TRP A 362 4.00 18.21 -25.88
CA TRP A 362 2.99 18.46 -24.84
C TRP A 362 1.55 18.40 -25.36
N ALA A 363 1.36 18.31 -26.67
CA ALA A 363 0.08 18.04 -27.29
C ALA A 363 0.25 17.07 -28.46
N PHE A 364 -0.79 16.28 -28.72
CA PHE A 364 -0.80 15.26 -29.77
C PHE A 364 -2.16 15.19 -30.45
N LYS A 365 -2.16 14.77 -31.71
CA LYS A 365 -3.35 14.27 -32.41
C LYS A 365 -3.30 12.73 -32.42
N ILE A 366 -4.36 12.09 -31.97
CA ILE A 366 -4.48 10.62 -31.89
C ILE A 366 -5.81 10.12 -32.48
N PRO A 367 -5.88 8.85 -32.91
CA PRO A 367 -7.14 8.19 -33.23
C PRO A 367 -8.02 8.02 -31.98
N LEU A 368 -9.32 8.31 -32.08
CA LEU A 368 -10.26 8.19 -30.95
C LEU A 368 -10.59 6.74 -30.57
N ASP A 369 -10.40 5.79 -31.48
CA ASP A 369 -10.51 4.35 -31.26
C ASP A 369 -9.24 3.72 -30.67
N SER A 370 -8.20 4.52 -30.41
CA SER A 370 -6.95 4.06 -29.83
C SER A 370 -7.12 3.52 -28.41
N GLU A 371 -6.21 2.61 -28.02
CA GLU A 371 -6.22 1.98 -26.70
C GLU A 371 -6.19 2.98 -25.53
N PRO A 372 -5.39 4.06 -25.54
CA PRO A 372 -5.37 5.03 -24.44
C PRO A 372 -6.72 5.69 -24.20
N VAL A 373 -7.47 6.02 -25.27
CA VAL A 373 -8.82 6.62 -25.16
C VAL A 373 -9.81 5.58 -24.63
N SER A 374 -9.79 4.36 -25.19
CA SER A 374 -10.66 3.26 -24.74
C SER A 374 -10.44 2.93 -23.26
N PHE A 375 -9.17 2.84 -22.83
CA PHE A 375 -8.82 2.56 -21.44
C PHE A 375 -9.16 3.73 -20.52
N ALA A 376 -8.92 4.98 -20.94
CA ALA A 376 -9.28 6.15 -20.14
C ALA A 376 -10.78 6.16 -19.82
N ARG A 377 -11.64 6.01 -20.83
CA ARG A 377 -13.11 6.05 -20.65
C ARG A 377 -13.61 4.91 -19.78
N LYS A 378 -13.20 3.66 -20.07
CA LYS A 378 -13.56 2.47 -19.25
C LYS A 378 -13.09 2.59 -17.80
N TRP A 379 -11.91 3.15 -17.59
CA TRP A 379 -11.33 3.28 -16.27
C TRP A 379 -11.99 4.40 -15.45
N VAL A 380 -12.24 5.56 -16.05
CA VAL A 380 -12.93 6.70 -15.41
C VAL A 380 -14.33 6.30 -14.93
N GLU A 381 -15.09 5.56 -15.74
CA GLU A 381 -16.40 5.04 -15.36
C GLU A 381 -16.32 4.17 -14.09
N ARG A 382 -15.36 3.22 -14.05
CA ARG A 382 -15.12 2.34 -12.89
C ARG A 382 -14.57 3.07 -11.67
N TRP A 383 -13.82 4.16 -11.87
CA TRP A 383 -13.29 4.98 -10.79
C TRP A 383 -14.41 5.72 -10.06
N ASN A 384 -15.29 6.39 -10.82
CA ASN A 384 -16.44 7.10 -10.29
C ASN A 384 -17.39 6.17 -9.52
N ALA A 385 -17.58 4.95 -10.00
CA ALA A 385 -18.41 3.94 -9.33
C ALA A 385 -17.91 3.53 -7.93
N GLY A 386 -16.60 3.63 -7.65
CA GLY A 386 -16.04 3.22 -6.35
C GLY A 386 -15.45 4.35 -5.49
N ARG A 387 -15.98 5.57 -5.66
CA ARG A 387 -15.72 6.75 -4.81
C ARG A 387 -14.23 7.14 -4.64
N GLY A 388 -13.38 6.78 -5.60
CA GLY A 388 -11.99 7.21 -5.62
C GLY A 388 -11.04 6.60 -4.58
N ILE A 389 -11.35 5.39 -4.08
CA ILE A 389 -10.47 4.62 -3.19
C ILE A 389 -9.43 3.86 -4.04
N PRO A 390 -8.12 4.01 -3.87
CA PRO A 390 -7.11 3.21 -4.56
C PRO A 390 -7.23 1.73 -4.24
N SER A 391 -6.91 0.93 -5.25
CA SER A 391 -6.89 -0.51 -5.15
C SER A 391 -5.89 -1.10 -6.14
N ILE A 392 -5.50 -2.34 -5.91
CA ILE A 392 -4.56 -3.03 -6.77
C ILE A 392 -5.13 -3.20 -8.19
N PRO A 393 -6.40 -3.60 -8.39
CA PRO A 393 -7.02 -3.62 -9.72
C PRO A 393 -7.01 -2.27 -10.44
N ARG A 394 -7.19 -1.16 -9.70
CA ARG A 394 -7.12 0.19 -10.26
C ARG A 394 -5.70 0.57 -10.67
N SER A 395 -4.70 0.24 -9.85
CA SER A 395 -3.30 0.45 -10.22
C SER A 395 -2.88 -0.36 -11.44
N ARG A 396 -3.37 -1.61 -11.59
CA ARG A 396 -3.18 -2.39 -12.83
C ARG A 396 -3.79 -1.72 -14.05
N SER A 397 -4.99 -1.16 -13.90
CA SER A 397 -5.67 -0.46 -14.99
C SER A 397 -4.95 0.84 -15.37
N ALA A 398 -4.51 1.62 -14.37
CA ALA A 398 -3.73 2.84 -14.56
C ALA A 398 -2.38 2.55 -15.25
N TYR A 399 -1.67 1.51 -14.81
CA TYR A 399 -0.42 1.09 -15.44
C TYR A 399 -0.62 0.62 -16.88
N LYS A 400 -1.69 -0.15 -17.13
CA LYS A 400 -2.07 -0.57 -18.49
C LYS A 400 -2.34 0.63 -19.39
N TRP A 401 -3.08 1.62 -18.90
CA TRP A 401 -3.31 2.86 -19.64
C TRP A 401 -1.99 3.58 -19.94
N LEU A 402 -1.10 3.72 -18.95
CA LEU A 402 0.19 4.38 -19.10
C LEU A 402 1.06 3.70 -20.17
N CYS A 403 1.13 2.37 -20.16
CA CYS A 403 1.84 1.59 -21.17
C CYS A 403 1.23 1.77 -22.57
N SER A 404 -0.10 1.80 -22.68
CA SER A 404 -0.77 2.03 -23.97
C SER A 404 -0.48 3.43 -24.53
N TRP A 405 -0.40 4.44 -23.65
CA TRP A 405 -0.06 5.81 -24.04
C TRP A 405 1.38 5.90 -24.51
N GLU A 406 2.31 5.34 -23.72
CA GLU A 406 3.73 5.30 -24.07
C GLU A 406 3.97 4.58 -25.41
N SER A 407 3.33 3.42 -25.62
CA SER A 407 3.42 2.68 -26.89
C SER A 407 2.90 3.52 -28.05
N LEU A 408 1.73 4.14 -27.92
CA LEU A 408 1.14 4.95 -28.99
C LEU A 408 2.07 6.10 -29.42
N VAL A 409 2.73 6.76 -28.46
CA VAL A 409 3.70 7.83 -28.71
C VAL A 409 4.97 7.28 -29.36
N ARG A 410 5.56 6.22 -28.80
CA ARG A 410 6.82 5.63 -29.30
C ARG A 410 6.67 5.01 -30.69
N ASP A 411 5.50 4.45 -30.99
CA ASP A 411 5.17 3.88 -32.29
C ASP A 411 4.88 4.95 -33.37
N GLY A 412 4.94 6.23 -33.02
CA GLY A 412 4.69 7.36 -33.94
C GLY A 412 3.23 7.52 -34.34
N LYS A 413 2.29 6.84 -33.67
CA LYS A 413 0.85 6.91 -33.95
C LYS A 413 0.17 8.11 -33.29
N ALA A 414 0.85 8.74 -32.32
CA ALA A 414 0.45 10.03 -31.77
C ALA A 414 1.24 11.13 -32.47
N VAL A 415 0.57 11.94 -33.29
CA VAL A 415 1.22 13.01 -34.08
C VAL A 415 1.45 14.22 -33.18
N PRO A 416 2.69 14.67 -32.95
CA PRO A 416 2.99 15.84 -32.13
C PRO A 416 2.32 17.11 -32.65
N LEU A 417 1.78 17.93 -31.74
CA LEU A 417 1.26 19.26 -32.03
C LEU A 417 2.13 20.32 -31.35
N ALA A 418 2.26 21.47 -32.00
CA ALA A 418 3.13 22.54 -31.52
C ALA A 418 2.59 23.18 -30.23
N LEU A 419 3.28 22.95 -29.13
CA LEU A 419 3.17 23.69 -27.88
C LEU A 419 4.58 23.93 -27.32
N PRO A 420 4.81 25.02 -26.57
CA PRO A 420 6.07 25.18 -25.86
C PRO A 420 6.20 24.12 -24.75
N ASN A 421 7.39 24.00 -24.17
CA ASN A 421 7.59 23.13 -23.03
C ASN A 421 6.78 23.66 -21.83
N LEU A 422 5.74 22.92 -21.42
CA LEU A 422 4.80 23.42 -20.40
C LEU A 422 5.39 23.42 -18.98
N LEU A 423 6.53 22.77 -18.75
CA LEU A 423 7.26 22.90 -17.48
C LEU A 423 7.80 24.31 -17.26
N ASP A 424 8.12 25.03 -18.33
CA ASP A 424 8.65 26.41 -18.24
C ASP A 424 7.62 27.40 -17.69
N PHE A 425 6.33 27.03 -17.78
CA PHE A 425 5.21 27.84 -17.30
C PHE A 425 4.55 27.26 -16.05
N GLN A 426 5.11 26.17 -15.52
CA GLN A 426 4.64 25.55 -14.29
C GLN A 426 4.88 26.53 -13.13
N THR A 427 3.84 26.78 -12.35
CA THR A 427 3.98 27.53 -11.10
C THR A 427 4.21 26.58 -9.95
N GLU A 428 4.88 27.06 -8.91
CA GLU A 428 5.00 26.28 -7.70
C GLU A 428 3.61 25.95 -7.13
N SER A 429 3.44 24.70 -6.70
CA SER A 429 2.20 24.29 -6.07
C SER A 429 2.01 25.04 -4.76
N PHE A 430 0.84 25.67 -4.63
CA PHE A 430 0.44 26.36 -3.40
C PHE A 430 0.53 25.48 -2.15
N CYS A 431 0.25 24.18 -2.30
CA CYS A 431 0.29 23.22 -1.19
C CYS A 431 1.71 22.74 -0.84
N GLY A 432 2.70 22.99 -1.69
CA GLY A 432 4.04 22.41 -1.55
C GLY A 432 5.17 23.40 -1.24
N ARG A 433 5.17 24.59 -1.84
CA ARG A 433 6.31 25.54 -1.72
C ARG A 433 5.93 26.98 -1.38
N ILE A 434 4.67 27.35 -1.58
CA ILE A 434 4.23 28.73 -1.37
C ILE A 434 3.61 28.87 0.01
N GLY A 435 4.18 29.77 0.83
CA GLY A 435 3.88 29.94 2.25
C GLY A 435 2.53 30.60 2.54
N THR A 436 2.11 31.58 1.73
CA THR A 436 0.87 32.35 1.96
C THR A 436 -0.02 32.47 0.72
N ILE A 437 -1.31 32.76 0.93
CA ILE A 437 -2.26 33.04 -0.16
C ILE A 437 -1.81 34.27 -0.96
N SER A 438 -1.17 35.25 -0.32
CA SER A 438 -0.67 36.45 -0.99
C SER A 438 0.43 36.10 -2.00
N ASP A 439 1.43 35.33 -1.56
CA ASP A 439 2.54 34.91 -2.41
C ASP A 439 2.02 34.09 -3.61
N TYR A 440 1.01 33.23 -3.37
CA TYR A 440 0.41 32.48 -4.48
C TYR A 440 -0.33 33.40 -5.43
N ALA A 441 -1.16 34.30 -4.91
CA ALA A 441 -1.92 35.25 -5.72
C ALA A 441 -0.99 36.06 -6.63
N GLU A 442 0.11 36.58 -6.08
CA GLU A 442 1.16 37.26 -6.83
C GLU A 442 1.78 36.34 -7.90
N ALA A 443 2.16 35.12 -7.51
CA ALA A 443 2.73 34.11 -8.41
C ALA A 443 1.76 33.63 -9.52
N ILE A 444 0.46 33.92 -9.46
CA ILE A 444 -0.47 33.60 -10.55
C ILE A 444 -1.13 34.84 -11.16
N GLY A 445 -0.70 36.05 -10.76
CA GLY A 445 -1.16 37.33 -11.32
C GLY A 445 -2.55 37.77 -10.85
N PHE A 446 -2.97 37.39 -9.64
CA PHE A 446 -4.27 37.76 -9.07
C PHE A 446 -4.12 38.51 -7.74
N SER A 447 -5.15 39.26 -7.35
CA SER A 447 -5.19 39.85 -6.01
C SER A 447 -5.47 38.79 -4.94
N ARG A 448 -4.90 38.96 -3.75
CA ARG A 448 -5.15 38.08 -2.59
C ARG A 448 -6.65 37.93 -2.29
N ALA A 449 -7.40 39.03 -2.35
CA ALA A 449 -8.83 39.04 -2.05
C ALA A 449 -9.63 38.22 -3.08
N TYR A 450 -9.31 38.38 -4.37
CA TYR A 450 -9.94 37.59 -5.43
C TYR A 450 -9.67 36.10 -5.27
N LEU A 451 -8.39 35.73 -5.08
CA LEU A 451 -8.00 34.34 -4.90
C LEU A 451 -8.69 33.73 -3.66
N SER A 452 -8.69 34.44 -2.53
CA SER A 452 -9.31 33.92 -1.29
C SER A 452 -10.80 33.66 -1.45
N ARG A 453 -11.53 34.57 -2.12
CA ARG A 453 -12.96 34.40 -2.42
C ARG A 453 -13.19 33.21 -3.35
N ARG A 454 -12.44 33.12 -4.45
CA ARG A 454 -12.54 32.00 -5.40
C ARG A 454 -12.25 30.65 -4.75
N LEU A 455 -11.23 30.56 -3.90
CA LEU A 455 -10.92 29.33 -3.18
C LEU A 455 -12.00 28.98 -2.16
N GLY A 456 -12.61 29.97 -1.50
CA GLY A 456 -13.76 29.73 -0.62
C GLY A 456 -15.01 29.23 -1.36
N GLU A 457 -15.24 29.70 -2.59
CA GLU A 457 -16.33 29.20 -3.46
C GLU A 457 -16.08 27.75 -3.93
N GLN A 458 -14.82 27.40 -4.18
CA GLN A 458 -14.44 26.09 -4.74
C GLN A 458 -14.20 25.02 -3.69
N TRP A 459 -13.67 25.40 -2.54
CA TRP A 459 -13.29 24.47 -1.49
C TRP A 459 -14.31 24.51 -0.36
N ASN A 460 -15.14 23.48 -0.29
CA ASN A 460 -16.06 23.29 0.83
C ASN A 460 -15.29 22.84 2.08
N GLY A 461 -15.84 23.17 3.27
CA GLY A 461 -15.36 22.64 4.55
C GLY A 461 -14.24 23.43 5.23
N GLY A 462 -14.09 24.73 4.96
CA GLY A 462 -13.22 25.61 5.74
C GLY A 462 -12.66 26.81 4.95
N THR A 463 -11.90 27.67 5.62
CA THR A 463 -11.19 28.76 4.94
C THR A 463 -10.03 28.21 4.09
N PRO A 464 -9.61 28.89 3.00
CA PRO A 464 -8.48 28.45 2.18
C PRO A 464 -7.22 28.16 3.01
N PHE A 465 -6.99 28.95 4.07
CA PHE A 465 -5.90 28.72 5.01
C PHE A 465 -6.02 27.37 5.76
N GLN A 466 -7.21 27.03 6.27
CA GLN A 466 -7.43 25.77 6.98
C GLN A 466 -7.23 24.56 6.06
N ILE A 467 -7.60 24.68 4.79
CA ILE A 467 -7.49 23.60 3.80
C ILE A 467 -6.03 23.39 3.40
N VAL A 468 -5.30 24.47 3.12
CA VAL A 468 -3.85 24.42 2.84
C VAL A 468 -3.07 23.86 4.02
N ARG A 469 -3.40 24.31 5.23
CA ARG A 469 -2.80 23.78 6.45
C ARG A 469 -3.02 22.27 6.56
N ARG A 470 -4.24 21.79 6.30
CA ARG A 470 -4.55 20.35 6.28
C ARG A 470 -3.71 19.61 5.24
N HIS A 471 -3.59 20.13 4.02
CA HIS A 471 -2.73 19.56 2.98
C HIS A 471 -1.26 19.49 3.39
N ARG A 472 -0.69 20.57 3.94
CA ARG A 472 0.70 20.60 4.41
C ARG A 472 0.96 19.61 5.54
N LEU A 473 0.04 19.54 6.51
CA LEU A 473 0.13 18.60 7.62
C LEU A 473 0.00 17.16 7.14
N ALA A 474 -0.85 16.90 6.15
CA ALA A 474 -0.96 15.61 5.51
C ALA A 474 0.36 15.24 4.79
N GLN A 475 0.98 16.14 4.03
CA GLN A 475 2.29 15.91 3.40
C GLN A 475 3.38 15.65 4.44
N ALA A 476 3.42 16.43 5.52
CA ALA A 476 4.33 16.20 6.63
C ALA A 476 4.12 14.83 7.27
N ALA A 477 2.87 14.40 7.42
CA ALA A 477 2.52 13.06 7.88
C ALA A 477 3.04 12.00 6.91
N HIS A 478 3.03 12.24 5.61
CA HIS A 478 3.68 11.36 4.64
C HIS A 478 5.20 11.27 4.88
N GLU A 479 5.91 12.40 4.98
CA GLU A 479 7.36 12.41 5.22
C GLU A 479 7.73 11.70 6.54
N LEU A 480 6.91 11.89 7.57
CA LEU A 480 7.03 11.18 8.86
C LEU A 480 6.80 9.67 8.75
N ARG A 481 6.24 9.15 7.65
CA ARG A 481 6.06 7.71 7.37
C ARG A 481 7.07 7.17 6.36
N SER A 482 7.65 8.04 5.54
CA SER A 482 8.57 7.65 4.47
C SER A 482 10.03 7.89 4.82
N GLN A 483 10.36 8.81 5.72
CA GLN A 483 11.74 9.11 6.13
C GLN A 483 11.99 8.87 7.64
N ARG A 484 12.51 7.67 7.97
CA ARG A 484 12.64 7.20 9.37
C ARG A 484 13.56 8.10 10.23
N ASN A 485 14.62 8.62 9.61
CA ASN A 485 15.69 9.32 10.31
C ASN A 485 15.66 10.84 10.07
N GLU A 486 14.72 11.34 9.28
CA GLU A 486 14.65 12.78 8.99
C GLU A 486 14.30 13.56 10.27
N LYS A 487 14.92 14.71 10.49
CA LYS A 487 14.67 15.48 11.72
C LYS A 487 13.26 16.08 11.67
N ILE A 488 12.52 16.04 12.78
CA ILE A 488 11.16 16.63 12.87
C ILE A 488 11.17 18.11 12.46
N ARG A 489 12.25 18.83 12.79
CA ARG A 489 12.50 20.20 12.35
C ARG A 489 12.50 20.34 10.82
N VAL A 490 13.25 19.48 10.12
CA VAL A 490 13.39 19.52 8.64
C VAL A 490 12.05 19.25 7.97
N ILE A 491 11.27 18.29 8.49
CA ILE A 491 9.92 18.03 7.97
C ILE A 491 8.99 19.22 8.24
N GLY A 492 9.08 19.85 9.41
CA GLY A 492 8.30 21.05 9.72
C GLY A 492 8.65 22.24 8.81
N GLU A 493 9.93 22.40 8.48
CA GLU A 493 10.43 23.40 7.53
C GLU A 493 9.89 23.15 6.12
N ARG A 494 9.93 21.91 5.62
CA ARG A 494 9.34 21.52 4.32
C ARG A 494 7.82 21.68 4.30
N ALA A 495 7.16 21.49 5.42
CA ALA A 495 5.73 21.77 5.59
C ALA A 495 5.42 23.26 5.76
N LEU A 496 6.40 24.15 5.56
CA LEU A 496 6.29 25.61 5.60
C LEU A 496 5.81 26.15 6.95
N TYR A 497 6.31 25.58 8.05
CA TYR A 497 6.12 26.11 9.40
C TYR A 497 7.35 26.90 9.85
N ALA A 498 7.11 28.10 10.40
CA ALA A 498 8.16 29.01 10.86
C ALA A 498 9.05 28.42 11.96
N ASN A 499 8.53 27.48 12.77
CA ASN A 499 9.31 26.77 13.78
C ASN A 499 8.71 25.40 14.11
N THR A 500 9.54 24.55 14.71
CA THR A 500 9.17 23.16 15.04
C THR A 500 8.02 23.08 16.05
N SER A 501 7.92 24.01 17.01
CA SER A 501 6.85 24.02 18.00
C SER A 501 5.48 24.28 17.37
N ALA A 502 5.39 25.24 16.45
CA ALA A 502 4.17 25.55 15.70
C ALA A 502 3.74 24.35 14.84
N PHE A 503 4.70 23.68 14.20
CA PHE A 503 4.45 22.44 13.45
C PHE A 503 3.89 21.34 14.36
N ILE A 504 4.53 21.05 15.50
CA ILE A 504 4.10 20.00 16.43
C ILE A 504 2.68 20.25 16.95
N ALA A 505 2.38 21.49 17.36
CA ALA A 505 1.06 21.86 17.85
C ALA A 505 0.00 21.72 16.75
N ALA A 506 0.32 22.18 15.54
CA ALA A 506 -0.59 22.11 14.41
C ALA A 506 -0.87 20.66 13.98
N PHE A 507 0.15 19.82 13.96
CA PHE A 507 0.08 18.41 13.62
C PHE A 507 -0.70 17.61 14.68
N LYS A 508 -0.45 17.86 15.97
CA LYS A 508 -1.20 17.22 17.06
C LYS A 508 -2.68 17.56 17.00
N LYS A 509 -3.03 18.81 16.67
CA LYS A 509 -4.43 19.23 16.49
C LYS A 509 -5.12 18.47 15.35
N GLU A 510 -4.40 18.16 14.28
CA GLU A 510 -4.95 17.49 13.10
C GLU A 510 -5.03 15.97 13.25
N PHE A 511 -3.98 15.33 13.77
CA PHE A 511 -3.84 13.87 13.80
C PHE A 511 -4.03 13.26 15.20
N GLY A 512 -4.34 14.07 16.21
CA GLY A 512 -4.52 13.64 17.60
C GLY A 512 -3.23 13.26 18.34
N MET A 513 -2.06 13.29 17.69
CA MET A 513 -0.77 12.91 18.28
C MET A 513 0.40 13.73 17.73
N THR A 514 1.53 13.77 18.44
CA THR A 514 2.71 14.56 18.01
C THR A 514 3.34 13.95 16.76
N PRO A 515 4.06 14.73 15.93
CA PRO A 515 4.81 14.23 14.77
C PRO A 515 5.74 13.06 15.10
N LEU A 516 6.41 13.12 16.25
CA LEU A 516 7.31 12.06 16.71
C LEU A 516 6.50 10.79 17.04
N ALA A 517 5.43 10.91 17.83
CA ALA A 517 4.55 9.77 18.14
C ALA A 517 3.90 9.20 16.86
N TYR A 518 3.52 10.05 15.91
CA TYR A 518 3.00 9.65 14.61
C TYR A 518 4.03 8.88 13.79
N ARG A 519 5.27 9.36 13.72
CA ARG A 519 6.39 8.66 13.07
C ARG A 519 6.62 7.31 13.71
N HIS A 520 6.71 7.25 15.04
CA HIS A 520 6.86 6.00 15.77
C HIS A 520 5.73 5.04 15.43
N ARG A 521 4.47 5.47 15.46
CA ARG A 521 3.31 4.65 15.10
C ARG A 521 3.39 4.02 13.70
N ASN A 522 4.06 4.66 12.73
CA ASN A 522 4.04 4.23 11.33
C ASN A 522 5.36 3.57 10.85
N PHE A 523 6.46 3.70 11.59
CA PHE A 523 7.74 3.02 11.31
C PHE A 523 8.02 1.83 12.22
N GLU A 524 7.14 1.62 13.18
CA GLU A 524 7.14 0.50 14.11
C GLU A 524 6.12 -0.56 13.72
#